data_AF-A0A2V8N9X2-F1
#
_entry.id   AF-A0A2V8N9X2-F1
#
_cell.length_a   1.000
_cell.length_b   1.000
_cell.length_c   1.000
_cell.angle_alpha   90.00
_cell.angle_beta   90.00
_cell.angle_gamma   90.00
#
_symmetry.space_group_name_H-M   'P 1'
#
loop_
_entity.id
_entity.type
_entity.pdbx_description
1 polymer ?
#
loop_
_entity_poly.entity_id
_entity_poly.type
_entity_poly.pdbx_seq_one_letter_code
_entity_poly.pdbx_strand_id
1 'polypeptide(L)'
;MSGANASPTGRSHQELQQRLAYFHHIPFPTPDIFETLPWRVEVLRALMRFNVVGFQTLRDRRNFIACLRRCLAGVRVCWTGETLLARVDGQCASIGTYPISIDYEGFATEASQSSVVDAASIIQRGLGTARIILGVDRLDYTKGIPEGLIAFQRLLEAHPALLGQITMA
;
A
#
# COMPACT_ATOMS: atom_id res chain seq x y z
N MET A 1 -21.62 -6.03 -58.06
CA MET A 1 -20.43 -6.86 -58.34
C MET A 1 -19.33 -5.91 -58.82
N SER A 2 -18.09 -5.89 -58.38
CA SER A 2 -17.35 -6.57 -57.31
C SER A 2 -15.92 -5.98 -57.37
N GLY A 3 -15.34 -5.66 -56.21
CA GLY A 3 -13.89 -5.60 -55.97
C GLY A 3 -13.17 -4.30 -56.36
N ALA A 4 -12.14 -3.85 -55.66
CA ALA A 4 -11.54 -4.22 -54.37
C ALA A 4 -10.54 -3.08 -54.06
N ASN A 5 -10.75 -2.37 -52.95
CA ASN A 5 -9.89 -2.45 -51.75
C ASN A 5 -8.43 -2.00 -51.97
N ALA A 6 -8.18 -0.69 -51.88
CA ALA A 6 -6.86 -0.14 -51.56
C ALA A 6 -6.95 0.48 -50.16
N SER A 7 -6.45 -0.24 -49.17
CA SER A 7 -6.37 0.18 -47.77
C SER A 7 -5.30 1.28 -47.60
N PRO A 8 -5.61 2.48 -47.09
CA PRO A 8 -4.60 3.44 -46.70
C PRO A 8 -4.62 3.60 -45.18
N THR A 9 -4.10 2.62 -44.44
CA THR A 9 -3.81 2.84 -43.00
C THR A 9 -2.57 2.06 -42.59
N GLY A 10 -1.45 2.39 -43.22
CA GLY A 10 -0.18 2.37 -42.51
C GLY A 10 -0.27 3.40 -41.38
N ARG A 11 -0.80 3.00 -40.22
CA ARG A 11 -0.65 3.77 -39.00
C ARG A 11 0.83 3.70 -38.66
N SER A 12 1.54 4.78 -38.96
CA SER A 12 2.85 5.07 -38.43
C SER A 12 2.87 4.75 -36.93
N HIS A 13 3.93 4.10 -36.48
CA HIS A 13 4.30 3.94 -35.07
C HIS A 13 4.59 5.33 -34.47
N GLN A 14 3.59 6.20 -34.41
CA GLN A 14 3.62 7.35 -33.52
C GLN A 14 3.42 6.76 -32.13
N GLU A 15 4.54 6.57 -31.44
CA GLU A 15 4.64 6.14 -30.06
C GLU A 15 3.56 6.83 -29.23
N LEU A 16 2.52 6.08 -28.84
CA LEU A 16 1.64 6.50 -27.77
C LEU A 16 2.52 6.60 -26.52
N GLN A 17 3.05 7.79 -26.23
CA GLN A 17 3.71 8.11 -24.96
C GLN A 17 2.65 8.10 -23.86
N GLN A 18 2.14 6.92 -23.53
CA GLN A 18 1.24 6.74 -22.42
C GLN A 18 2.02 7.02 -21.14
N ARG A 19 1.55 8.01 -20.38
CA ARG A 19 2.07 8.27 -19.04
C ARG A 19 1.48 7.23 -18.10
N LEU A 20 2.32 6.27 -17.69
CA LEU A 20 1.96 5.19 -16.79
C LEU A 20 2.54 5.46 -15.40
N ALA A 21 1.69 5.29 -14.38
CA ALA A 21 2.09 5.36 -12.99
C ALA A 21 1.81 4.02 -12.30
N TYR A 22 2.73 3.60 -11.45
CA TYR A 22 2.58 2.45 -10.57
C TYR A 22 2.63 2.91 -9.12
N PHE A 23 1.78 2.35 -8.27
CA PHE A 23 1.81 2.60 -6.84
C PHE A 23 1.90 1.27 -6.08
N HIS A 24 2.88 1.16 -5.19
CA HIS A 24 3.09 -0.04 -4.37
C HIS A 24 2.40 0.13 -3.01
N HIS A 25 1.31 -0.63 -2.81
CA HIS A 25 0.45 -0.48 -1.63
C HIS A 25 1.00 -1.16 -0.36
N ILE A 26 1.81 -2.19 -0.52
CA ILE A 26 2.40 -2.96 0.59
C ILE A 26 3.84 -2.46 0.87
N PRO A 27 4.44 -2.79 2.03
CA PRO A 27 5.83 -2.46 2.30
C PRO A 27 6.77 -3.06 1.24
N PHE A 28 7.74 -2.27 0.78
CA PHE A 28 8.74 -2.77 -0.17
C PHE A 28 9.93 -3.36 0.60
N PRO A 29 10.35 -4.61 0.31
CA PRO A 29 11.32 -5.33 1.12
C PRO A 29 12.72 -4.70 1.05
N THR A 30 13.54 -4.97 2.06
CA THR A 30 14.96 -4.62 2.04
C THR A 30 15.69 -5.41 0.94
N PRO A 31 16.86 -4.93 0.47
CA PRO A 31 17.64 -5.61 -0.57
C PRO A 31 17.92 -7.08 -0.25
N ASP A 32 18.30 -7.40 0.99
CA ASP A 32 18.70 -8.76 1.36
C ASP A 32 17.51 -9.75 1.29
N ILE A 33 16.28 -9.28 1.55
CA ILE A 33 15.06 -10.09 1.36
C ILE A 33 14.68 -10.12 -0.12
N PHE A 34 14.75 -8.99 -0.82
CA PHE A 34 14.38 -8.92 -2.23
C PHE A 34 15.27 -9.79 -3.13
N GLU A 35 16.54 -9.97 -2.77
CA GLU A 35 17.49 -10.82 -3.49
C GLU A 35 17.11 -12.30 -3.50
N THR A 36 16.32 -12.77 -2.53
CA THR A 36 15.86 -14.16 -2.51
C THR A 36 14.87 -14.46 -3.64
N LEU A 37 14.36 -13.43 -4.31
CA LEU A 37 13.42 -13.54 -5.41
C LEU A 37 14.15 -13.99 -6.70
N PRO A 38 13.75 -15.11 -7.32
CA PRO A 38 14.40 -15.61 -8.53
C PRO A 38 14.34 -14.61 -9.69
N TRP A 39 13.22 -13.90 -9.82
CA TRP A 39 12.88 -12.96 -10.89
C TRP A 39 13.05 -11.48 -10.48
N ARG A 40 13.97 -11.21 -9.54
CA ARG A 40 14.23 -9.85 -9.01
C ARG A 40 14.58 -8.83 -10.09
N VAL A 41 15.36 -9.23 -11.09
CA VAL A 41 15.83 -8.33 -12.16
C VAL A 41 14.67 -7.96 -13.09
N GLU A 42 13.87 -8.95 -13.48
CA GLU A 42 12.71 -8.80 -14.35
C GLU A 42 11.69 -7.86 -13.71
N VAL A 43 11.43 -8.02 -12.40
CA VAL A 43 10.47 -7.16 -11.71
C VAL A 43 10.98 -5.74 -11.53
N LEU A 44 12.24 -5.53 -11.16
CA LEU A 44 12.78 -4.17 -11.10
C LEU A 44 12.77 -3.50 -12.46
N ARG A 45 13.13 -4.20 -13.54
CA ARG A 45 13.03 -3.68 -14.90
C ARG A 45 11.60 -3.35 -15.29
N ALA A 46 10.63 -4.21 -14.96
CA ALA A 46 9.23 -3.97 -15.24
C ALA A 46 8.71 -2.72 -14.50
N LEU A 47 9.07 -2.55 -13.22
CA LEU A 47 8.73 -1.36 -12.44
C LEU A 47 9.36 -0.09 -13.00
N MET A 48 10.58 -0.17 -13.55
CA MET A 48 11.25 0.96 -14.20
C MET A 48 10.64 1.37 -15.55
N ARG A 49 9.72 0.58 -16.13
CA ARG A 49 8.99 0.98 -17.35
C ARG A 49 7.89 2.01 -17.09
N PHE A 50 7.50 2.21 -15.84
CA PHE A 50 6.54 3.24 -15.47
C PHE A 50 7.22 4.61 -15.38
N ASN A 51 6.50 5.66 -15.76
CA ASN A 51 7.00 7.04 -15.64
C ASN A 51 7.04 7.49 -14.18
N VAL A 52 6.13 6.98 -13.35
CA VAL A 52 6.06 7.25 -11.92
C VAL A 52 5.94 5.94 -11.15
N VAL A 53 6.73 5.80 -10.09
CA VAL A 53 6.66 4.68 -9.13
C VAL A 53 6.50 5.27 -7.73
N GLY A 54 5.34 5.07 -7.13
CA GLY A 54 5.00 5.59 -5.81
C GLY A 54 5.01 4.53 -4.72
N PHE A 55 5.35 4.94 -3.51
CA PHE A 55 5.36 4.10 -2.31
C PHE A 55 4.65 4.78 -1.14
N GLN A 56 4.20 4.00 -0.16
CA GLN A 56 3.56 4.52 1.06
C GLN A 56 4.53 5.33 1.93
N THR A 57 5.76 4.84 2.11
CA THR A 57 6.72 5.45 3.05
C THR A 57 8.06 5.81 2.41
N LEU A 58 8.82 6.68 3.09
CA LEU A 58 10.20 6.98 2.74
C LEU A 58 11.11 5.76 2.86
N ARG A 59 10.78 4.83 3.77
CA ARG A 59 11.53 3.58 3.96
C ARG A 59 11.38 2.68 2.73
N ASP A 60 10.17 2.48 2.25
CA ASP A 60 9.88 1.67 1.06
C ASP A 60 10.57 2.25 -0.19
N ARG A 61 10.52 3.58 -0.36
CA ARG A 61 11.24 4.26 -1.42
C ARG A 61 12.76 4.02 -1.34
N ARG A 62 13.35 4.13 -0.15
CA ARG A 62 14.79 3.87 0.06
C ARG A 62 15.14 2.43 -0.24
N ASN A 63 14.32 1.48 0.21
CA ASN A 63 14.47 0.07 -0.06
C ASN A 63 14.43 -0.22 -1.58
N PHE A 64 13.48 0.35 -2.31
CA PHE A 64 13.39 0.20 -3.76
C PHE A 64 14.65 0.72 -4.48
N ILE A 65 15.14 1.91 -4.14
CA ILE A 65 16.38 2.45 -4.71
C ILE A 65 17.59 1.57 -4.38
N ALA A 66 17.64 1.02 -3.15
CA ALA A 66 18.71 0.11 -2.75
C ALA A 66 18.63 -1.20 -3.55
N CYS A 67 17.43 -1.76 -3.76
CA CYS A 67 17.22 -2.95 -4.59
C CYS A 67 17.62 -2.71 -6.05
N LEU A 68 17.26 -1.55 -6.63
CA LEU A 68 17.70 -1.16 -7.98
C LEU A 68 19.22 -1.17 -8.08
N ARG A 69 19.91 -0.44 -7.18
CA ARG A 69 21.38 -0.34 -7.18
C ARG A 69 22.08 -1.68 -6.94
N ARG A 70 21.46 -2.56 -6.15
CA ARG A 70 21.99 -3.87 -5.81
C ARG A 70 21.84 -4.87 -6.95
N CYS A 71 20.69 -4.87 -7.62
CA CYS A 71 20.35 -5.88 -8.62
C CYS A 71 20.62 -5.46 -10.08
N LEU A 72 20.69 -4.16 -10.37
CA LEU A 72 20.88 -3.64 -11.72
C LEU A 72 22.15 -2.79 -11.82
N ALA A 73 22.92 -2.99 -12.89
CA ALA A 73 24.08 -2.18 -13.18
C ALA A 73 23.68 -0.81 -13.76
N GLY A 74 24.50 0.22 -13.53
CA GLY A 74 24.35 1.53 -14.18
C GLY A 74 23.19 2.39 -13.67
N VAL A 75 22.57 2.04 -12.53
CA VAL A 75 21.49 2.82 -11.93
C VAL A 75 22.00 4.20 -11.51
N ARG A 76 21.42 5.25 -12.08
CA ARG A 76 21.65 6.65 -11.69
C ARG A 76 20.42 7.19 -11.00
N VAL A 77 20.61 7.89 -9.88
CA VAL A 77 19.52 8.51 -9.13
C VAL A 77 19.89 9.94 -8.84
N CYS A 78 19.02 10.88 -9.20
CA CYS A 78 19.15 12.28 -8.82
C CYS A 78 17.91 12.76 -8.07
N TRP A 79 18.10 13.75 -7.20
CA TRP A 79 17.02 14.35 -6.43
C TRP A 79 16.31 15.41 -7.27
N THR A 80 14.98 15.45 -7.22
CA THR A 80 14.15 16.40 -7.97
C THR A 80 12.97 16.84 -7.11
N GLY A 81 13.22 17.84 -6.26
CA GLY A 81 12.27 18.25 -5.23
C GLY A 81 11.94 17.05 -4.33
N GLU A 82 10.65 16.82 -4.07
CA GLU A 82 10.22 15.75 -3.16
C GLU A 82 10.42 14.32 -3.70
N THR A 83 10.73 14.18 -4.98
CA THR A 83 10.88 12.89 -5.68
C THR A 83 12.35 12.60 -6.08
N LEU A 84 12.59 11.37 -6.51
CA LEU A 84 13.88 10.93 -7.05
C LEU A 84 13.71 10.53 -8.50
N LEU A 85 14.56 10.97 -9.40
CA LEU A 85 14.57 10.50 -10.78
C LEU A 85 15.59 9.36 -10.90
N ALA A 86 15.10 8.14 -11.16
CA ALA A 86 15.93 6.96 -11.37
C ALA A 86 16.05 6.64 -12.86
N ARG A 87 17.27 6.36 -13.33
CA ARG A 87 17.58 5.98 -14.71
C ARG A 87 18.38 4.69 -14.76
N VAL A 88 17.95 3.73 -15.58
CA VAL A 88 18.62 2.45 -15.80
C VAL A 88 18.13 1.84 -17.11
N ASP A 89 19.01 1.18 -17.88
CA ASP A 89 18.66 0.48 -19.14
C ASP A 89 17.83 1.34 -20.12
N GLY A 90 18.14 2.64 -20.23
CA GLY A 90 17.41 3.60 -21.08
C GLY A 90 16.03 4.02 -20.54
N GLN A 91 15.57 3.45 -19.44
CA GLN A 91 14.33 3.82 -18.76
C GLN A 91 14.56 4.95 -17.75
N CYS A 92 13.49 5.71 -17.49
CA CYS A 92 13.51 6.84 -16.57
C CYS A 92 12.19 6.93 -15.81
N ALA A 93 12.24 6.83 -14.48
CA ALA A 93 11.07 6.86 -13.61
C ALA A 93 11.24 7.89 -12.49
N SER A 94 10.19 8.67 -12.22
CA SER A 94 10.08 9.49 -11.01
C SER A 94 9.60 8.62 -9.86
N ILE A 95 10.38 8.58 -8.78
CA ILE A 95 10.15 7.73 -7.62
C ILE A 95 9.74 8.61 -6.44
N GLY A 96 8.54 8.40 -5.93
CA GLY A 96 7.93 9.25 -4.91
C GLY A 96 7.41 8.48 -3.70
N THR A 97 7.05 9.24 -2.66
CA THR A 97 6.35 8.75 -1.48
C THR A 97 5.01 9.45 -1.41
N TYR A 98 3.91 8.69 -1.45
CA TYR A 98 2.54 9.20 -1.45
C TYR A 98 1.72 8.37 -0.46
N PRO A 99 1.66 8.75 0.83
CA PRO A 99 0.87 8.03 1.81
C PRO A 99 -0.62 8.06 1.42
N ILE A 100 -1.23 6.88 1.23
CA ILE A 100 -2.66 6.81 0.92
C ILE A 100 -3.48 7.19 2.16
N SER A 101 -4.62 7.85 1.93
CA SER A 101 -5.59 8.22 2.95
C SER A 101 -6.98 7.74 2.55
N ILE A 102 -7.93 7.86 3.48
CA ILE A 102 -9.36 7.65 3.23
C ILE A 102 -10.06 8.97 2.88
N ASP A 103 -11.25 8.86 2.30
CA ASP A 103 -12.20 9.97 2.21
C ASP A 103 -12.79 10.26 3.60
N TYR A 104 -12.06 11.07 4.38
CA TYR A 104 -12.44 11.37 5.76
C TYR A 104 -13.85 11.96 5.89
N GLU A 105 -14.22 12.88 5.00
CA GLU A 105 -15.50 13.59 5.10
C GLU A 105 -16.68 12.65 4.82
N GLY A 106 -16.54 11.77 3.82
CA GLY A 106 -17.54 10.74 3.53
C GLY A 106 -17.76 9.82 4.73
N PHE A 107 -16.68 9.26 5.28
CA PHE A 107 -16.76 8.37 6.45
C PHE A 107 -17.31 9.07 7.70
N ALA A 108 -16.88 10.30 7.99
CA ALA A 108 -17.36 11.06 9.14
C ALA A 108 -18.86 11.37 9.03
N THR A 109 -19.31 11.72 7.83
CA THR A 109 -20.73 11.98 7.56
C THR A 109 -21.57 10.73 7.76
N GLU A 110 -21.16 9.60 7.17
CA GLU A 110 -21.86 8.32 7.30
C GLU A 110 -21.90 7.83 8.76
N ALA A 111 -20.77 7.92 9.47
CA ALA A 111 -20.68 7.53 10.87
C ALA A 111 -21.57 8.37 11.81
N SER A 112 -21.91 9.59 11.42
CA SER A 112 -22.77 10.50 12.20
C SER A 112 -24.27 10.26 12.00
N GLN A 113 -24.66 9.41 11.05
CA GLN A 113 -26.07 9.12 10.78
C GLN A 113 -26.73 8.44 12.00
N SER A 114 -27.97 8.85 12.30
CA SER A 114 -28.71 8.34 13.47
C SER A 114 -28.83 6.82 13.47
N SER A 115 -29.08 6.21 12.32
CA SER A 115 -29.13 4.74 12.16
C SER A 115 -27.83 4.04 12.58
N VAL A 116 -26.67 4.64 12.28
CA VAL A 116 -25.36 4.10 12.64
C VAL A 116 -25.09 4.28 14.14
N VAL A 117 -25.41 5.46 14.68
CA VAL A 117 -25.29 5.75 16.12
C VAL A 117 -26.19 4.83 16.95
N ASP A 118 -27.42 4.59 16.49
CA ASP A 118 -28.37 3.69 17.14
C ASP A 118 -27.87 2.24 17.10
N ALA A 119 -27.35 1.78 15.96
CA ALA A 119 -26.75 0.45 15.82
C ALA A 119 -25.54 0.27 16.74
N ALA A 120 -24.63 1.24 16.79
CA ALA A 120 -23.47 1.23 17.69
C ALA A 120 -23.91 1.17 19.16
N SER A 121 -24.96 1.91 19.53
CA SER A 121 -25.51 1.92 20.88
C SER A 121 -26.13 0.57 21.26
N ILE A 122 -26.77 -0.13 20.30
CA ILE A 122 -27.29 -1.49 20.52
C ILE A 122 -26.14 -2.46 20.79
N ILE A 123 -25.07 -2.43 19.99
CA ILE A 123 -23.88 -3.27 20.18
C ILE A 123 -23.26 -3.01 21.56
N GLN A 124 -23.06 -1.74 21.92
CA GLN A 124 -22.46 -1.36 23.20
C GLN A 124 -23.27 -1.90 24.39
N ARG A 125 -24.60 -1.75 24.36
CA ARG A 125 -25.48 -2.29 25.41
C ARG A 125 -25.45 -3.82 25.46
N GLY A 126 -25.33 -4.49 24.31
CA GLY A 126 -25.26 -5.94 24.21
C GLY A 126 -23.99 -6.57 24.80
N LEU A 127 -22.87 -5.84 24.79
CA LEU A 127 -21.59 -6.33 25.32
C LEU A 127 -21.48 -6.25 26.85
N GLY A 128 -22.36 -5.51 27.51
CA GLY A 128 -22.50 -5.52 28.98
C GLY A 128 -21.34 -4.92 29.76
N THR A 129 -20.34 -4.32 29.09
CA THR A 129 -19.17 -3.70 29.72
C THR A 129 -19.10 -2.20 29.45
N ALA A 130 -18.44 -1.48 30.35
CA ALA A 130 -18.34 -0.03 30.28
C ALA A 130 -17.40 0.44 29.16
N ARG A 131 -16.43 -0.39 28.75
CA ARG A 131 -15.40 -0.04 27.76
C ARG A 131 -15.14 -1.19 26.80
N ILE A 132 -15.01 -0.86 25.52
CA ILE A 132 -14.75 -1.81 24.45
C ILE A 132 -13.40 -1.48 23.84
N ILE A 133 -12.57 -2.51 23.66
CA ILE A 133 -11.36 -2.49 22.84
C ILE A 133 -11.71 -3.19 21.54
N LEU A 134 -11.73 -2.47 20.42
CA LEU A 134 -12.16 -3.00 19.13
C LEU A 134 -10.96 -3.15 18.19
N GLY A 135 -10.76 -4.35 17.63
CA GLY A 135 -9.81 -4.61 16.55
C GLY A 135 -10.53 -4.97 15.25
N VAL A 136 -10.27 -4.24 14.16
CA VAL A 136 -10.85 -4.53 12.84
C VAL A 136 -9.76 -4.78 11.83
N ASP A 137 -9.44 -6.06 11.64
CA ASP A 137 -8.36 -6.51 10.77
C ASP A 137 -8.75 -7.73 9.96
N ARG A 138 -8.03 -7.94 8.85
CA ARG A 138 -8.04 -9.24 8.15
C ARG A 138 -7.30 -10.26 9.02
N LEU A 139 -7.72 -11.51 8.96
CA LEU A 139 -7.01 -12.62 9.60
C LEU A 139 -5.71 -12.94 8.83
N ASP A 140 -4.69 -12.12 9.07
CA ASP A 140 -3.40 -12.12 8.38
C ASP A 140 -2.30 -11.97 9.45
N TYR A 141 -1.22 -12.75 9.32
CA TYR A 141 -0.13 -12.79 10.29
C TYR A 141 0.59 -11.45 10.46
N THR A 142 0.44 -10.53 9.50
CA THR A 142 1.02 -9.18 9.56
C THR A 142 0.26 -8.22 10.47
N LYS A 143 -0.91 -8.61 10.99
CA LYS A 143 -1.80 -7.72 11.76
C LYS A 143 -1.58 -7.73 13.26
N GLY A 144 -0.72 -8.62 13.76
CA GLY A 144 -0.38 -8.65 15.18
C GLY A 144 -1.56 -9.05 16.09
N ILE A 145 -2.53 -9.78 15.57
CA ILE A 145 -3.73 -10.21 16.31
C ILE A 145 -3.34 -11.04 17.55
N PRO A 146 -2.43 -12.04 17.45
CA PRO A 146 -1.99 -12.79 18.63
C PRO A 146 -1.35 -11.89 19.69
N GLU A 147 -0.52 -10.93 19.29
CA GLU A 147 0.15 -9.98 20.17
C GLU A 147 -0.86 -9.07 20.87
N GLY A 148 -1.91 -8.64 20.15
CA GLY A 148 -3.03 -7.89 20.72
C GLY A 148 -3.76 -8.66 21.82
N LEU A 149 -4.05 -9.95 21.58
CA LEU A 149 -4.67 -10.82 22.57
C LEU A 149 -3.78 -11.08 23.78
N ILE A 150 -2.47 -11.29 23.58
CA ILE A 150 -1.49 -11.46 24.65
C ILE A 150 -1.40 -10.18 25.49
N ALA A 151 -1.40 -9.01 24.84
CA ALA A 151 -1.40 -7.72 25.55
C ALA A 151 -2.67 -7.54 26.38
N PHE A 152 -3.84 -7.93 25.84
CA PHE A 152 -5.10 -7.90 26.57
C PHE A 152 -5.10 -8.84 27.78
N GLN A 153 -4.60 -10.06 27.62
CA GLN A 153 -4.41 -11.00 28.74
C GLN A 153 -3.53 -10.37 29.84
N ARG A 154 -2.36 -9.85 29.47
CA ARG A 154 -1.41 -9.23 30.42
C ARG A 154 -2.01 -8.02 31.12
N LEU A 155 -2.83 -7.23 30.43
CA LEU A 155 -3.56 -6.11 31.00
C LEU A 155 -4.50 -6.57 32.12
N LEU A 156 -5.26 -7.63 31.87
CA LEU A 156 -6.19 -8.19 32.87
C LEU A 156 -5.47 -8.83 34.06
N GLU A 157 -4.33 -9.50 33.82
CA GLU A 157 -3.47 -10.04 34.88
C GLU A 157 -2.87 -8.94 35.77
N ALA A 158 -2.37 -7.87 35.16
CA ALA A 158 -1.76 -6.75 35.88
C ALA A 158 -2.80 -5.87 36.60
N HIS A 159 -4.04 -5.81 36.09
CA HIS A 159 -5.11 -4.98 36.62
C HIS A 159 -6.43 -5.76 36.77
N PRO A 160 -6.54 -6.62 37.82
CA PRO A 160 -7.73 -7.44 38.04
C PRO A 160 -9.04 -6.64 38.18
N ALA A 161 -8.97 -5.38 38.61
CA ALA A 161 -10.13 -4.48 38.69
C ALA A 161 -10.81 -4.22 37.33
N LEU A 162 -10.13 -4.52 36.21
CA LEU A 162 -10.69 -4.41 34.85
C LEU A 162 -11.50 -5.63 34.43
N LEU A 163 -11.45 -6.74 35.16
CA LEU A 163 -12.23 -7.95 34.86
C LEU A 163 -13.73 -7.63 34.91
N GLY A 164 -14.44 -7.96 33.84
CA GLY A 164 -15.86 -7.63 33.67
C GLY A 164 -16.16 -6.15 33.46
N GLN A 165 -15.15 -5.27 33.47
CA GLN A 165 -15.32 -3.83 33.18
C GLN A 165 -14.98 -3.49 31.73
N ILE A 166 -14.15 -4.31 31.07
CA ILE A 166 -13.72 -4.13 29.69
C ILE A 166 -13.94 -5.40 28.86
N THR A 167 -14.27 -5.22 27.58
CA THR A 167 -14.37 -6.32 26.59
C THR A 167 -13.46 -6.01 25.41
N MET A 168 -12.79 -7.04 24.87
CA MET A 168 -12.14 -6.98 23.56
C MET A 168 -13.05 -7.63 22.51
N ALA A 169 -13.32 -6.91 21.42
CA ALA A 169 -14.17 -7.32 20.32
C ALA A 169 -13.44 -7.22 18.97
#